data_AF-A0A847NEM7-F1
#
_entry.id   AF-A0A847NEM7-F1
#
_cell.length_a   1.000
_cell.length_b   1.000
_cell.length_c   1.000
_cell.angle_alpha   90.00
_cell.angle_beta   90.00
_cell.angle_gamma   90.00
#
_symmetry.space_group_name_H-M   'P 1'
#
loop_
_entity.id
_entity.type
_entity.pdbx_description
1 polymer ?
#
loop_
_entity_poly.entity_id
_entity_poly.type
_entity_poly.pdbx_seq_one_letter_code
_entity_poly.pdbx_strand_id
1 'polypeptide(L)'
;MYKRADKKKQRIESLRNKLKMALAIFFCIILLIFSVNIADMSTRRMIMCNDDKYALAVSIQEDSLLRLDIAGEKLMIDIEPVVRISNYIFGNFKRYYGSVVKNVRAKLNE
;
A
#
# COMPACT_ATOMS: atom_id res chain seq x y z
N MET A 1 -10.36 56.01 24.62
CA MET A 1 -9.50 54.83 24.87
C MET A 1 -9.53 53.77 23.75
N TYR A 2 -10.35 53.91 22.70
CA TYR A 2 -10.53 52.91 21.63
C TYR A 2 -9.39 52.80 20.58
N LYS A 3 -8.63 53.88 20.31
CA LYS A 3 -7.60 53.89 19.24
C LYS A 3 -6.39 52.95 19.43
N ARG A 4 -6.14 52.43 20.64
CA ARG A 4 -5.01 51.52 20.91
C ARG A 4 -5.33 50.05 20.65
N ALA A 5 -6.59 49.64 20.73
CA ALA A 5 -7.00 48.26 20.51
C ALA A 5 -6.93 47.86 19.02
N ASP A 6 -7.32 48.75 18.11
CA ASP A 6 -7.29 48.50 16.67
C ASP A 6 -5.87 48.29 16.11
N LYS A 7 -4.88 49.06 16.59
CA LYS A 7 -3.49 48.92 16.14
C LYS A 7 -2.87 47.56 16.52
N LYS A 8 -3.30 46.94 17.64
CA LYS A 8 -2.88 45.58 18.02
C LYS A 8 -3.51 44.54 17.10
N LYS A 9 -4.79 44.69 16.77
CA LYS A 9 -5.53 43.78 15.89
C LYS A 9 -4.96 43.77 14.46
N GLN A 10 -4.65 44.95 13.93
CA GLN A 10 -4.07 45.13 12.60
C GLN A 10 -2.65 44.55 12.47
N ARG A 11 -1.84 44.60 13.54
CA ARG A 11 -0.51 43.94 13.58
C ARG A 11 -0.59 42.42 13.59
N ILE A 12 -1.59 41.86 14.27
CA ILE A 12 -1.81 40.40 14.32
C ILE A 12 -2.27 39.88 12.95
N GLU A 13 -3.12 40.62 12.24
CA GLU A 13 -3.54 40.27 10.87
C GLU A 13 -2.39 40.33 9.87
N SER A 14 -1.51 41.36 9.94
CA SER A 14 -0.36 41.43 9.03
C SER A 14 0.65 40.31 9.28
N LEU A 15 0.87 39.93 10.54
CA LEU A 15 1.71 38.77 10.90
C LEU A 15 1.10 37.46 10.41
N ARG A 16 -0.22 37.29 10.53
CA ARG A 16 -0.93 36.11 9.98
C ARG A 16 -0.79 36.02 8.46
N ASN A 17 -0.88 37.14 7.75
CA ASN A 17 -0.73 37.12 6.30
C ASN A 17 0.70 36.78 5.86
N LYS A 18 1.71 37.29 6.58
CA LYS A 18 3.12 36.93 6.36
C LYS A 18 3.39 35.46 6.66
N LEU A 19 2.81 34.92 7.74
CA LEU A 19 2.90 33.49 8.08
C LEU A 19 2.24 32.60 7.02
N LYS A 20 1.09 33.00 6.47
CA LYS A 20 0.44 32.27 5.36
C LYS A 20 1.32 32.23 4.12
N MET A 21 1.94 33.36 3.75
CA MET A 21 2.89 33.38 2.62
C MET A 21 4.11 32.50 2.88
N ALA A 22 4.70 32.56 4.09
CA ALA A 22 5.83 31.71 4.45
C ALA A 22 5.47 30.22 4.40
N LEU A 23 4.28 29.84 4.89
CA LEU A 23 3.76 28.48 4.82
C LEU A 23 3.55 28.01 3.38
N ALA A 24 3.05 28.87 2.50
CA ALA A 24 2.87 28.53 1.09
C ALA A 24 4.22 28.26 0.40
N ILE A 25 5.23 29.09 0.67
CA ILE A 25 6.59 28.88 0.14
C ILE A 25 7.18 27.58 0.69
N PHE A 26 7.05 27.34 1.98
CA PHE A 26 7.52 26.12 2.63
C PHE A 26 6.85 24.87 2.04
N PHE A 27 5.54 24.93 1.81
CA PHE A 27 4.79 23.85 1.17
C PHE A 27 5.29 23.57 -0.26
N CYS A 28 5.56 24.61 -1.06
CA CYS A 28 6.18 24.44 -2.38
C CYS A 28 7.56 23.78 -2.31
N ILE A 29 8.40 24.15 -1.34
CA ILE A 29 9.72 23.54 -1.15
C ILE A 29 9.58 22.05 -0.82
N ILE A 30 8.65 21.70 0.08
CA ILE A 30 8.36 20.30 0.42
C ILE A 30 7.91 19.52 -0.82
N LEU A 31 6.98 20.07 -1.63
CA LEU A 31 6.51 19.41 -2.85
C LEU A 31 7.64 19.18 -3.86
N LEU A 32 8.59 20.12 -3.98
CA LEU A 32 9.76 19.96 -4.84
C LEU A 32 10.66 18.82 -4.33
N ILE A 33 10.92 18.76 -3.03
CA ILE A 33 11.71 17.66 -2.43
C ILE A 33 11.01 16.31 -2.68
N PHE A 34 9.69 16.23 -2.48
CA PHE A 34 8.94 15.01 -2.78
C PHE A 34 8.99 14.64 -4.26
N SER A 35 8.84 15.61 -5.15
CA SER A 35 8.91 15.37 -6.60
C SER A 35 10.27 14.84 -7.02
N VAL A 36 11.36 15.41 -6.49
CA VAL A 36 12.73 14.94 -6.73
C VAL A 36 12.92 13.54 -6.16
N ASN A 37 12.47 13.27 -4.93
CA ASN A 37 12.58 11.94 -4.32
C ASN A 37 11.76 10.87 -5.07
N ILE A 38 10.57 11.21 -5.54
CA ILE A 38 9.74 10.31 -6.36
C ILE A 38 10.40 10.08 -7.72
N ALA A 39 10.92 11.14 -8.35
CA ALA A 39 11.64 11.03 -9.62
C ALA A 39 12.91 10.19 -9.48
N ASP A 40 13.67 10.34 -8.40
CA ASP A 40 14.87 9.55 -8.11
C ASP A 40 14.52 8.09 -7.80
N MET A 41 13.48 7.83 -6.99
CA MET A 41 12.97 6.48 -6.78
C MET A 41 12.46 5.82 -8.06
N SER A 42 11.75 6.58 -8.91
CA SER A 42 11.25 6.11 -10.20
C SER A 42 12.41 5.80 -11.14
N THR A 43 13.40 6.68 -11.22
CA THR A 43 14.58 6.50 -12.08
C THR A 43 15.44 5.34 -11.60
N ARG A 44 15.66 5.21 -10.29
CA ARG A 44 16.37 4.07 -9.68
C ARG A 44 15.65 2.75 -9.91
N ARG A 45 14.31 2.71 -9.81
CA ARG A 45 13.51 1.53 -10.17
C ARG A 45 13.58 1.23 -11.67
N MET A 46 13.57 2.25 -12.52
CA MET A 46 13.67 2.09 -13.98
C MET A 46 15.04 1.53 -14.39
N ILE A 47 16.12 2.00 -13.76
CA ILE A 47 17.49 1.49 -13.97
C ILE A 47 17.60 0.04 -13.46
N MET A 48 17.01 -0.30 -12.31
CA MET A 48 17.00 -1.68 -11.80
C MET A 48 16.13 -2.64 -12.62
N CYS A 49 15.06 -2.16 -13.26
CA CYS A 49 14.17 -2.98 -14.09
C CYS A 49 14.58 -3.02 -15.58
N ASN A 50 15.71 -2.44 -15.98
CA ASN A 50 16.06 -2.29 -17.40
C ASN A 50 16.37 -3.63 -18.09
N ASP A 51 16.64 -4.71 -17.33
CA ASP A 51 16.87 -6.05 -17.87
C ASP A 51 15.63 -6.96 -17.82
N ASP A 52 14.63 -6.65 -16.99
CA ASP A 52 13.46 -7.51 -16.79
C ASP A 52 12.16 -6.80 -17.16
N LYS A 53 11.52 -7.28 -18.24
CA LYS A 53 10.28 -6.76 -18.86
C LYS A 53 9.06 -6.60 -17.92
N TYR A 54 9.17 -6.96 -16.64
CA TYR A 54 8.05 -7.02 -15.69
C TYR A 54 8.48 -6.47 -14.32
N ALA A 55 7.69 -5.55 -13.78
CA ALA A 55 7.90 -5.00 -12.44
C ALA A 55 7.68 -6.03 -11.32
N LEU A 56 6.92 -7.09 -11.62
CA LEU A 56 6.70 -8.25 -10.78
C LEU A 56 6.58 -9.47 -11.71
N ALA A 57 7.44 -10.47 -11.54
CA ALA A 57 7.33 -11.74 -12.24
C ALA A 57 7.22 -12.87 -11.21
N VAL A 58 6.23 -13.74 -11.41
CA VAL A 58 6.03 -14.95 -10.59
C VAL A 58 6.30 -16.15 -11.47
N SER A 59 7.21 -17.02 -11.03
CA SER A 59 7.46 -18.30 -11.69
C SER A 59 7.52 -19.42 -10.66
N ILE A 60 6.89 -20.55 -10.97
CA ILE A 60 6.97 -21.76 -10.16
C ILE A 60 8.20 -22.52 -10.67
N GLN A 61 9.15 -22.79 -9.78
CA GLN A 61 10.41 -23.45 -10.11
C GLN A 61 10.50 -24.71 -9.25
N GLU A 62 10.31 -25.89 -9.84
CA GLU A 62 10.31 -27.21 -9.18
C GLU A 62 9.39 -27.35 -7.94
N ASP A 63 8.30 -28.11 -8.09
CA ASP A 63 7.32 -28.72 -7.15
C ASP A 63 6.86 -28.00 -5.85
N SER A 64 7.63 -27.08 -5.27
CA SER A 64 7.28 -26.32 -4.06
C SER A 64 7.98 -24.95 -3.93
N LEU A 65 8.89 -24.56 -4.84
CA LEU A 65 9.54 -23.25 -4.77
C LEU A 65 8.88 -22.24 -5.72
N LEU A 66 8.39 -21.14 -5.15
CA LEU A 66 7.84 -20.01 -5.87
C LEU A 66 8.90 -18.92 -5.94
N ARG A 67 9.35 -18.62 -7.16
CA ARG A 67 10.23 -17.50 -7.44
C ARG A 67 9.40 -16.26 -7.71
N LEU A 68 9.62 -15.25 -6.88
CA LEU A 68 8.99 -13.95 -6.95
C LEU A 68 10.09 -12.91 -7.26
N ASP A 69 10.09 -12.39 -8.48
CA ASP A 69 11.00 -11.32 -8.87
C ASP A 69 10.26 -10.00 -8.70
N ILE A 70 10.70 -9.14 -7.78
CA ILE A 70 10.15 -7.79 -7.55
C ILE A 70 11.22 -6.78 -7.90
N ALA A 71 10.98 -5.95 -8.94
CA ALA A 71 11.91 -4.90 -9.36
C ALA A 71 13.37 -5.37 -9.51
N GLY A 72 13.58 -6.59 -10.04
CA GLY A 72 14.89 -7.22 -10.25
C GLY A 72 15.45 -7.98 -9.04
N GLU A 73 14.83 -7.86 -7.86
CA GLU A 73 15.20 -8.63 -6.68
C GLU A 73 14.49 -9.99 -6.68
N LYS A 74 15.28 -11.08 -6.63
CA LYS A 74 14.78 -12.45 -6.73
C LYS A 74 14.54 -13.02 -5.33
N LEU A 75 13.30 -13.27 -4.98
CA LEU A 75 12.92 -13.91 -3.74
C LEU A 75 12.45 -15.34 -4.02
N MET A 76 13.04 -16.31 -3.33
CA MET A 76 12.59 -17.71 -3.38
C MET A 76 11.77 -18.01 -2.14
N ILE A 77 10.49 -18.33 -2.33
CA ILE A 77 9.55 -18.66 -1.27
C ILE A 77 9.20 -20.13 -1.38
N ASP A 78 9.43 -20.89 -0.31
CA ASP A 78 8.86 -22.22 -0.17
C ASP A 78 7.35 -22.11 0.12
N ILE A 79 6.54 -22.57 -0.83
CA ILE A 79 5.07 -22.53 -0.73
C ILE A 79 4.48 -23.82 -0.16
N GLU A 80 5.26 -24.87 0.09
CA GLU A 80 4.78 -26.12 0.68
C GLU A 80 3.98 -25.91 1.99
N PRO A 81 4.44 -25.10 2.97
CA PRO A 81 3.66 -24.86 4.18
C PRO A 81 2.34 -24.11 3.91
N VAL A 82 2.34 -23.19 2.95
CA VAL A 82 1.14 -22.41 2.57
C VAL A 82 0.11 -23.31 1.90
N VAL A 83 0.53 -24.19 1.00
CA VAL A 83 -0.31 -25.19 0.33
C VAL A 83 -0.89 -26.19 1.34
N ARG A 84 -0.10 -26.59 2.35
CA ARG A 84 -0.58 -27.49 3.41
C ARG A 84 -1.68 -26.84 4.26
N ILE A 85 -1.49 -25.58 4.64
CA ILE A 85 -2.48 -24.81 5.41
C ILE A 85 -3.75 -24.59 4.59
N SER A 86 -3.63 -24.21 3.32
CA SER A 86 -4.78 -23.97 2.45
C SER A 86 -5.62 -25.24 2.24
N ASN A 87 -4.97 -26.38 2.04
CA ASN A 87 -5.66 -27.68 1.93
C ASN A 87 -6.37 -28.08 3.24
N TYR A 88 -5.77 -27.81 4.39
CA TYR A 88 -6.40 -28.08 5.69
C TYR A 88 -7.66 -27.21 5.90
N ILE A 89 -7.56 -25.91 5.59
CA ILE A 89 -8.70 -24.97 5.69
C ILE A 89 -9.81 -25.37 4.72
N PHE A 90 -9.47 -25.66 3.46
CA PHE A 90 -10.44 -26.03 2.44
C PHE A 90 -11.14 -27.36 2.77
N GLY A 91 -10.42 -28.33 3.30
CA GLY A 91 -10.99 -29.60 3.77
C GLY A 91 -12.02 -29.41 4.88
N ASN A 92 -11.73 -28.53 5.85
CA ASN A 92 -12.67 -28.20 6.92
C ASN A 92 -13.88 -27.41 6.41
N PHE A 93 -13.68 -26.45 5.51
CA PHE A 93 -14.78 -25.72 4.88
C PHE A 93 -15.72 -26.62 4.08
N LYS A 94 -15.16 -27.56 3.29
CA LYS A 94 -15.95 -28.52 2.51
C LYS A 94 -16.78 -29.43 3.41
N ARG A 95 -16.24 -29.87 4.55
CA ARG A 95 -16.98 -30.65 5.55
C ARG A 95 -18.13 -29.84 6.17
N TYR A 96 -17.87 -28.59 6.52
CA TYR A 96 -18.89 -27.70 7.09
C TYR A 96 -20.02 -27.44 6.10
N TYR A 97 -19.70 -27.09 4.86
CA TYR A 97 -20.69 -26.84 3.81
C TYR A 97 -21.50 -28.10 3.49
N GLY A 98 -20.86 -29.27 3.41
CA GLY A 98 -21.54 -30.55 3.22
C GLY A 98 -22.53 -30.88 4.34
N SER A 99 -22.20 -30.52 5.59
CA SER A 99 -23.10 -30.71 6.74
C SER A 99 -24.29 -29.75 6.69
N VAL A 100 -24.04 -28.47 6.38
CA VAL A 100 -25.10 -27.46 6.23
C VAL A 100 -26.06 -27.82 5.10
N VAL A 101 -25.55 -28.20 3.93
CA VAL A 101 -26.38 -28.60 2.79
C VAL A 101 -27.21 -29.85 3.11
N LYS A 102 -26.64 -30.82 3.84
CA LYS A 102 -27.40 -32.01 4.29
C LYS A 102 -28.52 -31.65 5.27
N ASN A 103 -28.25 -30.75 6.23
CA ASN A 103 -29.27 -30.29 7.18
C ASN A 103 -30.37 -29.46 6.51
N VAL A 104 -30.03 -28.61 5.55
CA VAL A 104 -31.02 -27.85 4.76
C VAL A 104 -31.88 -28.79 3.92
N ARG A 105 -31.26 -29.79 3.26
CA ARG A 105 -32.01 -30.81 2.49
C ARG A 105 -32.93 -31.65 3.37
N ALA A 106 -32.50 -32.02 4.57
CA ALA A 106 -33.32 -32.77 5.52
C ALA A 106 -34.55 -31.95 5.95
N LYS A 107 -34.38 -30.66 6.25
CA LYS A 107 -35.49 -29.75 6.59
C LYS A 107 -36.44 -29.41 5.42
N LEU A 108 -36.02 -29.64 4.18
CA LEU A 108 -36.84 -29.39 2.98
C LEU A 108 -37.67 -30.61 2.56
N ASN A 109 -37.33 -31.79 3.08
CA ASN A 109 -38.03 -33.05 2.84
C ASN A 109 -38.94 -33.45 4.01
N GLU A 110 -39.09 -32.57 5.01
CA GLU A 110 -40.03 -32.64 6.13
C GLU A 110 -41.26 -31.76 5.81
#